data_AF-A0A6N9QYQ1-F1
#
_entry.id   AF-A0A6N9QYQ1-F1
#
_cell.length_a   1.000
_cell.length_b   1.000
_cell.length_c   1.000
_cell.angle_alpha   90.00
_cell.angle_beta   90.00
_cell.angle_gamma   90.00
#
_symmetry.space_group_name_H-M   'P 1'
#
loop_
_entity.id
_entity.type
_entity.pdbx_description
1 polymer ?
#
loop_
_entity_poly.entity_id
_entity_poly.type
_entity_poly.pdbx_seq_one_letter_code
_entity_poly.pdbx_strand_id
1 'polypeptide(L)'
;MAFNIDKFAETSARVKWSDLDMDEFLTNPLSEDSLRCLRYMCDVEYHTVCYMRDMLVTPSHQDQDVSTFMTMWNREEYWHGEALAEVLGMHGIVVDYDEIKAKRMKLGWSESLKPLKQSLLSNMVGVDFIATHMAWGAANEWSAVAAYRRMASLEKHPVLAVLLQRIAHQESRHVAFYATQARRRLEASRKAQRLTRFALRKFWAPVGSGVMDDREVGHVMRHLFGGEGGAHEIDRLDANIARLPGMAGLQIFRRATAPAREAHVRDTVPA
;
A
#
# COMPACT_ATOMS: atom_id res chain seq x y z
N MET A 1 15.40 -17.06 6.05
CA MET A 1 14.41 -18.07 6.48
C MET A 1 13.19 -17.95 5.60
N ALA A 2 12.57 -19.07 5.22
CA ALA A 2 11.32 -19.04 4.46
C ALA A 2 10.19 -18.50 5.34
N PHE A 3 9.22 -17.80 4.73
CA PHE A 3 8.01 -17.35 5.41
C PHE A 3 7.19 -18.57 5.84
N ASN A 4 6.69 -18.58 7.08
CA ASN A 4 5.84 -19.65 7.58
C ASN A 4 4.37 -19.21 7.49
N ILE A 5 3.65 -19.75 6.50
CA ILE A 5 2.27 -19.38 6.21
C ILE A 5 1.29 -19.85 7.29
N ASP A 6 1.51 -21.04 7.86
CA ASP A 6 0.65 -21.60 8.90
C ASP A 6 0.73 -20.74 10.15
N LYS A 7 1.95 -20.39 10.57
CA LYS A 7 2.17 -19.46 11.69
C LYS A 7 1.55 -18.09 11.43
N PHE A 8 1.63 -17.57 10.19
CA PHE A 8 0.98 -16.31 9.83
C PHE A 8 -0.54 -16.39 10.01
N ALA A 9 -1.16 -17.47 9.52
CA ALA A 9 -2.59 -17.71 9.66
C ALA A 9 -3.01 -17.87 11.13
N GLU A 10 -2.28 -18.67 11.91
CA GLU A 10 -2.55 -18.88 13.34
C GLU A 10 -2.47 -17.58 14.16
N THR A 11 -1.53 -16.70 13.80
CA THR A 11 -1.27 -15.45 14.53
C THR A 11 -1.98 -14.24 13.91
N SER A 12 -2.79 -14.44 12.87
CA SER A 12 -3.55 -13.37 12.24
C SER A 12 -4.67 -12.88 13.16
N ALA A 13 -4.65 -11.59 13.45
CA ALA A 13 -5.58 -10.95 14.37
C ALA A 13 -5.93 -9.54 13.89
N ARG A 14 -7.08 -9.01 14.33
CA ARG A 14 -7.39 -7.59 14.17
C ARG A 14 -6.30 -6.75 14.83
N VAL A 15 -5.96 -5.60 14.25
CA VAL A 15 -5.19 -4.60 14.98
C VAL A 15 -5.93 -4.25 16.28
N LYS A 16 -5.20 -4.02 17.38
CA LYS A 16 -5.81 -3.64 18.66
C LYS A 16 -5.75 -2.12 18.78
N TRP A 17 -6.88 -1.47 18.98
CA TRP A 17 -6.95 -0.03 19.30
C TRP A 17 -7.98 0.32 20.38
N SER A 18 -8.77 -0.65 20.84
CA SER A 18 -9.79 -0.44 21.88
C SER A 18 -9.23 -0.07 23.26
N ASP A 19 -7.91 -0.16 23.44
CA ASP A 19 -7.18 0.27 24.64
C ASP A 19 -6.60 1.68 24.51
N LEU A 20 -6.81 2.35 23.39
CA LEU A 20 -6.38 3.72 23.16
C LEU A 20 -7.46 4.70 23.61
N ASP A 21 -7.06 5.83 24.18
CA ASP A 21 -7.96 6.88 24.63
C ASP A 21 -8.38 7.76 23.44
N MET A 22 -9.44 7.37 22.75
CA MET A 22 -9.89 8.08 21.54
C MET A 22 -10.40 9.50 21.84
N ASP A 23 -10.82 9.78 23.09
CA ASP A 23 -11.30 11.11 23.49
C ASP A 23 -10.21 12.19 23.42
N GLU A 24 -8.93 11.80 23.38
CA GLU A 24 -7.80 12.70 23.14
C GLU A 24 -7.97 13.50 21.83
N PHE A 25 -8.61 12.93 20.80
CA PHE A 25 -8.86 13.66 19.54
C PHE A 25 -9.87 14.80 19.68
N LEU A 26 -10.69 14.82 20.75
CA LEU A 26 -11.62 15.90 21.02
C LEU A 26 -10.91 17.13 21.61
N THR A 27 -9.86 16.90 22.39
CA THR A 27 -9.07 17.95 23.06
C THR A 27 -7.85 18.36 22.25
N ASN A 28 -7.32 17.45 21.43
CA ASN A 28 -6.15 17.62 20.59
C ASN A 28 -6.44 17.15 19.15
N PRO A 29 -7.29 17.87 18.40
CA PRO A 29 -7.72 17.43 17.07
C PRO A 29 -6.57 17.45 16.07
N LEU A 30 -6.64 16.54 15.09
CA LEU A 30 -5.71 16.51 13.97
C LEU A 30 -5.94 17.70 13.02
N SER A 31 -4.88 18.11 12.32
CA SER A 31 -5.01 19.16 11.30
C SER A 31 -5.80 18.66 10.08
N GLU A 32 -6.37 19.60 9.30
CA GLU A 32 -7.11 19.25 8.08
C GLU A 32 -6.23 18.49 7.07
N ASP A 33 -4.97 18.88 6.92
CA ASP A 33 -4.02 18.21 6.01
C ASP A 33 -3.75 16.76 6.42
N SER A 34 -3.68 16.54 7.74
CA SER A 34 -3.47 15.24 8.38
C SER A 34 -4.70 14.35 8.21
N LEU A 35 -5.90 14.91 8.40
CA LEU A 35 -7.17 14.22 8.20
C LEU A 35 -7.39 13.84 6.75
N ARG A 36 -6.99 14.68 5.79
CA ARG A 36 -7.02 14.33 4.36
C ARG A 36 -6.11 13.14 4.04
N CYS A 37 -4.92 13.10 4.61
CA CYS A 37 -4.03 11.94 4.46
C CYS A 37 -4.63 10.68 5.09
N LEU A 38 -5.17 10.80 6.31
CA LEU A 38 -5.77 9.68 7.03
C LEU A 38 -7.00 9.12 6.30
N ARG A 39 -7.81 10.01 5.71
CA ARG A 39 -8.95 9.65 4.87
C ARG A 39 -8.49 8.86 3.65
N TYR A 40 -7.45 9.33 2.96
CA TYR A 40 -6.88 8.63 1.82
C TYR A 40 -6.39 7.23 2.19
N MET A 41 -5.68 7.11 3.32
CA MET A 41 -5.18 5.82 3.82
C MET A 41 -6.35 4.88 4.14
N CYS A 42 -7.39 5.37 4.82
CA CYS A 42 -8.61 4.60 5.11
C CYS A 42 -9.34 4.13 3.84
N ASP A 43 -9.49 5.01 2.84
CA ASP A 43 -10.10 4.66 1.55
C ASP A 43 -9.26 3.61 0.77
N VAL A 44 -7.94 3.60 0.95
CA VAL A 44 -7.04 2.57 0.41
C VAL A 44 -7.24 1.24 1.13
N GLU A 45 -7.27 1.23 2.46
CA GLU A 45 -7.50 0.01 3.26
C GLU A 45 -8.83 -0.66 2.90
N TYR A 46 -9.90 0.12 2.81
CA TYR A 46 -11.19 -0.41 2.39
C TYR A 46 -11.22 -0.87 0.93
N HIS A 47 -10.32 -0.39 0.09
CA HIS A 47 -10.21 -0.87 -1.27
C HIS A 47 -9.58 -2.26 -1.40
N THR A 48 -8.86 -2.72 -0.38
CA THR A 48 -8.20 -4.01 -0.37
C THR A 48 -9.16 -5.19 -0.64
N VAL A 49 -10.41 -5.11 -0.18
CA VAL A 49 -11.44 -6.13 -0.49
C VAL A 49 -11.79 -6.20 -1.97
N CYS A 50 -11.74 -5.07 -2.67
CA CYS A 50 -11.84 -5.05 -4.13
C CYS A 50 -10.62 -5.75 -4.76
N TYR A 51 -9.42 -5.45 -4.28
CA TYR A 51 -8.20 -6.10 -4.78
C TYR A 51 -8.23 -7.63 -4.61
N MET A 52 -8.75 -8.16 -3.49
CA MET A 52 -8.93 -9.60 -3.28
C MET A 52 -9.76 -10.26 -4.38
N ARG A 53 -10.88 -9.65 -4.78
CA ARG A 53 -11.74 -10.18 -5.85
C ARG A 53 -10.99 -10.28 -7.18
N ASP A 54 -10.22 -9.26 -7.53
CA ASP A 54 -9.40 -9.28 -8.75
C ASP A 54 -8.33 -10.36 -8.71
N MET A 55 -7.76 -10.61 -7.54
CA MET A 55 -6.74 -11.64 -7.37
C MET A 55 -7.29 -13.06 -7.55
N LEU A 56 -8.53 -13.32 -7.11
CA LEU A 56 -9.17 -14.65 -7.22
C LEU A 56 -9.35 -15.12 -8.67
N VAL A 57 -9.36 -14.22 -9.65
CA VAL A 57 -9.47 -14.57 -11.08
C VAL A 57 -8.11 -14.70 -11.78
N THR A 58 -7.00 -14.60 -11.03
CA THR A 58 -5.63 -14.74 -11.56
C THR A 58 -5.05 -16.12 -11.23
N PRO A 59 -3.99 -16.59 -11.92
CA PRO A 59 -3.31 -17.85 -11.58
C PRO A 59 -2.82 -17.94 -10.12
N SER A 60 -2.69 -16.81 -9.42
CA SER A 60 -2.27 -16.76 -8.01
C SER A 60 -3.22 -17.50 -7.07
N HIS A 61 -4.50 -17.65 -7.40
CA HIS A 61 -5.47 -18.35 -6.53
C HIS A 61 -5.20 -19.86 -6.41
N GLN A 62 -4.43 -20.44 -7.35
CA GLN A 62 -4.10 -21.86 -7.35
C GLN A 62 -2.94 -22.20 -6.40
N ASP A 63 -2.23 -21.18 -5.91
CA ASP A 63 -1.13 -21.33 -4.95
C ASP A 63 -1.70 -21.27 -3.52
N GLN A 64 -1.55 -22.36 -2.78
CA GLN A 64 -2.15 -22.50 -1.44
C GLN A 64 -1.61 -21.46 -0.46
N ASP A 65 -0.30 -21.17 -0.49
CA ASP A 65 0.29 -20.17 0.41
C ASP A 65 -0.28 -18.79 0.10
N VAL A 66 -0.41 -18.46 -1.19
CA VAL A 66 -1.00 -17.19 -1.63
C VAL A 66 -2.46 -17.10 -1.23
N SER A 67 -3.25 -18.16 -1.45
CA SER A 67 -4.68 -18.16 -1.09
C SER A 67 -4.90 -17.98 0.41
N THR A 68 -4.15 -18.71 1.25
CA THR A 68 -4.18 -18.55 2.71
C THR A 68 -3.77 -17.15 3.12
N PHE A 69 -2.68 -16.63 2.54
CA PHE A 69 -2.21 -15.28 2.83
C PHE A 69 -3.28 -14.24 2.49
N MET A 70 -3.83 -14.27 1.27
CA MET A 70 -4.82 -13.28 0.82
C MET A 70 -6.08 -13.28 1.69
N THR A 71 -6.49 -14.44 2.20
CA THR A 71 -7.64 -14.54 3.11
C THR A 71 -7.38 -13.81 4.43
N MET A 72 -6.21 -14.05 5.03
CA MET A 72 -5.86 -13.46 6.32
C MET A 72 -5.49 -11.98 6.18
N TRP A 73 -4.71 -11.64 5.15
CA TRP A 73 -4.37 -10.28 4.76
C TRP A 73 -5.63 -9.42 4.59
N ASN A 74 -6.60 -9.87 3.77
CA ASN A 74 -7.83 -9.11 3.55
C ASN A 74 -8.62 -8.85 4.84
N ARG A 75 -8.56 -9.77 5.80
CA ARG A 75 -9.18 -9.58 7.12
C ARG A 75 -8.39 -8.56 7.96
N GLU A 76 -7.07 -8.61 7.97
CA GLU A 76 -6.22 -7.64 8.69
C GLU A 76 -6.44 -6.21 8.16
N GLU A 77 -6.44 -6.04 6.83
CA GLU A 77 -6.62 -4.76 6.13
C GLU A 77 -8.01 -4.15 6.38
N TYR A 78 -9.06 -4.97 6.43
CA TYR A 78 -10.39 -4.51 6.85
C TYR A 78 -10.32 -3.83 8.23
N TRP A 79 -9.65 -4.46 9.20
CA TRP A 79 -9.56 -3.91 10.55
C TRP A 79 -8.62 -2.70 10.64
N HIS A 80 -7.65 -2.55 9.73
CA HIS A 80 -6.89 -1.31 9.61
C HIS A 80 -7.81 -0.17 9.16
N GLY A 81 -8.62 -0.41 8.12
CA GLY A 81 -9.64 0.53 7.65
C GLY A 81 -10.59 0.97 8.76
N GLU A 82 -11.16 0.03 9.53
CA GLU A 82 -12.05 0.33 10.67
C GLU A 82 -11.36 1.20 11.73
N ALA A 83 -10.10 0.89 12.07
CA ALA A 83 -9.37 1.66 13.07
C ALA A 83 -9.12 3.10 12.62
N LEU A 84 -8.80 3.31 11.33
CA LEU A 84 -8.65 4.64 10.75
C LEU A 84 -10.00 5.38 10.65
N ALA A 85 -11.07 4.67 10.31
CA ALA A 85 -12.42 5.21 10.25
C ALA A 85 -12.91 5.69 11.62
N GLU A 86 -12.54 5.01 12.71
CA GLU A 86 -12.87 5.45 14.06
C GLU A 86 -12.20 6.78 14.41
N VAL A 87 -10.91 6.95 14.08
CA VAL A 87 -10.21 8.23 14.27
C VAL A 87 -10.88 9.34 13.44
N LEU A 88 -11.23 9.07 12.18
CA LEU A 88 -11.95 10.01 11.32
C LEU A 88 -13.33 10.36 11.90
N GLY A 89 -14.01 9.38 12.48
CA GLY A 89 -15.29 9.55 13.18
C GLY A 89 -15.21 10.51 14.36
N MET A 90 -14.09 10.49 15.13
CA MET A 90 -13.85 11.48 16.20
C MET A 90 -13.78 12.92 15.68
N HIS A 91 -13.56 13.10 14.37
CA HIS A 91 -13.53 14.40 13.69
C HIS A 91 -14.80 14.66 12.86
N GLY A 92 -15.85 13.86 13.05
CA GLY A 92 -17.11 13.98 12.30
C GLY A 92 -17.02 13.56 10.84
N ILE A 93 -15.94 12.89 10.43
CA ILE A 93 -15.73 12.42 9.06
C ILE A 93 -16.19 10.97 8.98
N VAL A 94 -17.30 10.74 8.28
CA VAL A 94 -17.83 9.40 8.05
C VAL A 94 -17.16 8.77 6.83
N VAL A 95 -16.62 7.57 7.02
CA VAL A 95 -16.11 6.71 5.95
C VAL A 95 -17.01 5.50 5.87
N ASP A 96 -17.96 5.49 4.93
CA ASP A 96 -18.83 4.34 4.73
C ASP A 96 -18.19 3.36 3.74
N TYR A 97 -17.79 2.20 4.27
CA TYR A 97 -17.24 1.08 3.50
C TYR A 97 -18.17 0.65 2.36
N ASP A 98 -19.49 0.57 2.61
CA ASP A 98 -20.47 0.14 1.61
C ASP A 98 -20.66 1.19 0.53
N GLU A 99 -20.59 2.48 0.87
CA GLU A 99 -20.62 3.56 -0.12
C GLU A 99 -19.38 3.55 -1.02
N ILE A 100 -18.20 3.34 -0.45
CA ILE A 100 -16.94 3.21 -1.20
C ILE A 100 -17.00 2.01 -2.13
N LYS A 101 -17.44 0.86 -1.62
CA LYS A 101 -17.64 -0.36 -2.39
C LYS A 101 -18.64 -0.15 -3.53
N ALA A 102 -19.78 0.50 -3.27
CA ALA A 102 -20.81 0.75 -4.27
C ALA A 102 -20.36 1.74 -5.36
N LYS A 103 -19.69 2.84 -5.02
CA LYS A 103 -19.10 3.79 -5.98
C LYS A 103 -18.08 3.09 -6.89
N ARG A 104 -17.24 2.22 -6.31
CA ARG A 104 -16.19 1.51 -7.04
C ARG A 104 -16.68 0.31 -7.85
N MET A 105 -17.80 -0.31 -7.47
CA MET A 105 -18.50 -1.28 -8.33
C MET A 105 -19.13 -0.59 -9.56
N LYS A 106 -19.63 0.65 -9.41
CA LYS A 106 -20.21 1.44 -10.51
C LYS A 106 -19.18 2.01 -11.48
N LEU A 107 -17.95 2.31 -11.04
CA LEU A 107 -16.86 2.85 -11.86
C LEU A 107 -16.23 1.86 -12.87
N GLY A 108 -16.85 0.70 -13.11
CA GLY A 108 -16.54 -0.13 -14.28
C GLY A 108 -15.11 -0.70 -14.29
N TRP A 109 -14.93 -1.85 -13.65
CA TRP A 109 -13.68 -2.64 -13.68
C TRP A 109 -13.28 -3.18 -15.07
N SER A 110 -13.99 -2.78 -16.13
CA SER A 110 -13.65 -3.08 -17.51
C SER A 110 -12.54 -2.17 -18.06
N GLU A 111 -12.26 -1.03 -17.43
CA GLU A 111 -11.32 -0.02 -17.96
C GLU A 111 -9.92 -0.14 -17.34
N SER A 112 -9.78 -0.20 -16.01
CA SER A 112 -8.46 -0.16 -15.34
C SER A 112 -7.60 -1.41 -15.54
N LEU A 113 -8.21 -2.55 -15.91
CA LEU A 113 -7.51 -3.81 -16.21
C LEU A 113 -7.27 -4.06 -17.70
N LYS A 114 -7.80 -3.24 -18.62
CA LYS A 114 -7.55 -3.39 -20.07
C LYS A 114 -6.05 -3.36 -20.42
N PRO A 115 -5.21 -2.46 -19.87
CA PRO A 115 -3.79 -2.41 -20.24
C PRO A 115 -3.00 -3.64 -19.76
N LEU A 116 -3.37 -4.19 -18.59
CA LEU A 116 -2.74 -5.38 -18.00
C LEU A 116 -3.20 -6.67 -18.72
N LYS A 117 -4.48 -6.74 -19.12
CA LYS A 117 -5.08 -7.96 -19.68
C LYS A 117 -4.59 -8.33 -21.07
N GLN A 118 -4.24 -7.37 -21.93
CA GLN A 118 -3.92 -7.70 -23.33
C GLN A 118 -2.41 -7.79 -23.63
N SER A 119 -1.58 -6.96 -22.99
CA SER A 119 -0.14 -6.90 -23.29
C SER A 119 0.75 -7.74 -22.36
N LEU A 120 0.37 -7.88 -21.09
CA LEU A 120 1.12 -8.66 -20.10
C LEU A 120 0.70 -10.13 -20.09
N LEU A 121 -0.62 -10.42 -20.09
CA LEU A 121 -1.10 -11.80 -20.07
C LEU A 121 -0.76 -12.61 -21.33
N SER A 122 -0.60 -11.97 -22.50
CA SER A 122 -0.31 -12.71 -23.75
C SER A 122 1.08 -13.37 -23.78
N ASN A 123 2.03 -12.89 -22.97
CA ASN A 123 3.41 -13.39 -22.91
C ASN A 123 3.79 -14.10 -21.60
N MET A 124 2.88 -14.13 -20.62
CA MET A 124 3.13 -14.62 -19.25
C MET A 124 2.60 -16.05 -19.06
N VAL A 125 3.47 -16.96 -18.65
CA VAL A 125 3.09 -18.28 -18.13
C VAL A 125 2.90 -18.12 -16.62
N GLY A 126 1.92 -18.80 -16.01
CA GLY A 126 1.43 -18.52 -14.64
C GLY A 126 2.47 -18.17 -13.57
N VAL A 127 3.65 -18.80 -13.57
CA VAL A 127 4.75 -18.49 -12.62
C VAL A 127 5.33 -17.07 -12.81
N ASP A 128 5.48 -16.59 -14.04
CA ASP A 128 5.97 -15.24 -14.36
C ASP A 128 4.97 -14.17 -13.87
N PHE A 129 3.67 -14.51 -13.89
CA PHE A 129 2.60 -13.67 -13.32
C PHE A 129 2.70 -13.56 -11.83
N ILE A 130 2.80 -14.69 -11.14
CA ILE A 130 2.87 -14.68 -9.68
C ILE A 130 4.14 -13.93 -9.23
N ALA A 131 5.28 -14.08 -9.91
CA ALA A 131 6.50 -13.31 -9.59
C ALA A 131 6.27 -11.79 -9.67
N THR A 132 5.61 -11.33 -10.73
CA THR A 132 5.31 -9.91 -10.95
C THR A 132 4.30 -9.39 -9.93
N HIS A 133 3.24 -10.14 -9.69
CA HIS A 133 2.24 -9.84 -8.66
C HIS A 133 2.90 -9.73 -7.29
N MET A 134 3.72 -10.69 -6.89
CA MET A 134 4.38 -10.68 -5.58
C MET A 134 5.32 -9.48 -5.41
N ALA A 135 6.05 -9.10 -6.45
CA ALA A 135 6.93 -7.93 -6.42
C ALA A 135 6.14 -6.61 -6.37
N TRP A 136 4.99 -6.55 -7.04
CA TRP A 136 4.09 -5.40 -7.00
C TRP A 136 3.45 -5.24 -5.62
N GLY A 137 2.94 -6.34 -5.05
CA GLY A 137 2.43 -6.36 -3.67
C GLY A 137 3.50 -5.90 -2.69
N ALA A 138 4.73 -6.41 -2.79
CA ALA A 138 5.84 -5.97 -1.94
C ALA A 138 6.09 -4.45 -2.03
N ALA A 139 5.99 -3.86 -3.23
CA ALA A 139 6.11 -2.41 -3.41
C ALA A 139 4.99 -1.65 -2.69
N ASN A 140 3.75 -2.09 -2.83
CA ASN A 140 2.58 -1.48 -2.18
C ASN A 140 2.71 -1.54 -0.65
N GLU A 141 3.00 -2.72 -0.10
CA GLU A 141 3.18 -2.94 1.33
C GLU A 141 4.34 -2.12 1.92
N TRP A 142 5.48 -2.06 1.22
CA TRP A 142 6.58 -1.20 1.64
C TRP A 142 6.17 0.27 1.71
N SER A 143 5.40 0.75 0.72
CA SER A 143 4.90 2.12 0.76
C SER A 143 3.87 2.37 1.86
N ALA A 144 3.00 1.40 2.17
CA ALA A 144 2.04 1.51 3.26
C ALA A 144 2.75 1.61 4.61
N VAL A 145 3.69 0.69 4.90
CA VAL A 145 4.54 0.75 6.11
C VAL A 145 5.26 2.09 6.24
N ALA A 146 5.82 2.60 5.14
CA ALA A 146 6.50 3.90 5.15
C ALA A 146 5.52 5.05 5.40
N ALA A 147 4.36 5.05 4.77
CA ALA A 147 3.32 6.06 4.96
C ALA A 147 2.83 6.11 6.41
N TYR A 148 2.51 4.97 7.01
CA TYR A 148 2.11 4.87 8.43
C TYR A 148 3.18 5.40 9.38
N ARG A 149 4.44 5.01 9.18
CA ARG A 149 5.56 5.49 10.01
C ARG A 149 5.82 6.97 9.83
N ARG A 150 5.72 7.48 8.60
CA ARG A 150 5.87 8.91 8.29
C ARG A 150 4.77 9.72 8.96
N MET A 151 3.52 9.29 8.82
CA MET A 151 2.37 9.95 9.44
C MET A 151 2.49 9.98 10.97
N ALA A 152 2.84 8.85 11.60
CA ALA A 152 3.09 8.77 13.03
C ALA A 152 4.20 9.73 13.50
N SER A 153 5.27 9.87 12.70
CA SER A 153 6.40 10.74 13.00
C SER A 153 6.11 12.24 12.79
N LEU A 154 5.23 12.58 11.84
CA LEU A 154 4.87 13.95 11.52
C LEU A 154 3.88 14.50 12.54
N GLU A 155 2.79 13.78 12.80
CA GLU A 155 1.74 14.22 13.73
C GLU A 155 2.20 14.19 15.19
N LYS A 156 2.95 13.15 15.58
CA LYS A 156 3.37 12.91 16.98
C LYS A 156 2.23 12.91 18.01
N HIS A 157 0.98 12.81 17.54
CA HIS A 157 -0.19 12.72 18.41
C HIS A 157 -0.11 11.40 19.21
N PRO A 158 -0.27 11.43 20.55
CA PRO A 158 0.04 10.29 21.42
C PRO A 158 -0.77 9.04 21.09
N VAL A 159 -2.04 9.20 20.71
CA VAL A 159 -2.92 8.09 20.31
C VAL A 159 -2.67 7.64 18.88
N LEU A 160 -2.74 8.56 17.91
CA LEU A 160 -2.55 8.24 16.49
C LEU A 160 -1.20 7.58 16.23
N ALA A 161 -0.11 8.10 16.80
CA ALA A 161 1.23 7.55 16.56
C ALA A 161 1.34 6.09 17.02
N VAL A 162 0.72 5.74 18.15
CA VAL A 162 0.67 4.36 18.64
C VAL A 162 -0.17 3.47 17.72
N LEU A 163 -1.34 3.95 17.29
CA LEU A 163 -2.20 3.22 16.37
C LEU A 163 -1.49 2.91 15.04
N LEU A 164 -0.93 3.93 14.40
CA LEU A 164 -0.26 3.78 13.11
C LEU A 164 1.01 2.91 13.21
N GLN A 165 1.72 2.93 14.34
CA GLN A 165 2.83 2.01 14.58
C GLN A 165 2.37 0.55 14.73
N ARG A 166 1.21 0.31 15.37
CA ARG A 166 0.62 -1.03 15.47
C ARG A 166 0.20 -1.55 14.09
N ILE A 167 -0.43 -0.71 13.27
CA ILE A 167 -0.77 -1.04 11.88
C ILE A 167 0.50 -1.36 11.08
N ALA A 168 1.50 -0.45 11.08
CA ALA A 168 2.77 -0.65 10.40
C ALA A 168 3.53 -1.91 10.84
N HIS A 169 3.31 -2.38 12.07
CA HIS A 169 3.86 -3.64 12.55
C HIS A 169 3.18 -4.85 11.90
N GLN A 170 1.85 -4.86 11.77
CA GLN A 170 1.15 -5.92 11.04
C GLN A 170 1.53 -5.92 9.56
N GLU A 171 1.57 -4.75 8.95
CA GLU A 171 1.98 -4.55 7.55
C GLU A 171 3.39 -5.07 7.26
N SER A 172 4.29 -5.02 8.24
CA SER A 172 5.64 -5.61 8.09
C SER A 172 5.62 -7.13 7.88
N ARG A 173 4.58 -7.84 8.36
CA ARG A 173 4.36 -9.27 8.09
C ARG A 173 3.88 -9.48 6.65
N HIS A 174 3.04 -8.59 6.13
CA HIS A 174 2.59 -8.60 4.73
C HIS A 174 3.76 -8.38 3.77
N VAL A 175 4.59 -7.36 4.03
CA VAL A 175 5.87 -7.14 3.36
C VAL A 175 6.71 -8.42 3.34
N ALA A 176 6.84 -9.10 4.48
CA ALA A 176 7.67 -10.29 4.58
C ALA A 176 7.18 -11.43 3.68
N PHE A 177 5.85 -11.63 3.58
CA PHE A 177 5.27 -12.60 2.66
C PHE A 177 5.57 -12.25 1.21
N TYR A 178 5.11 -11.07 0.76
CA TYR A 178 5.25 -10.64 -0.63
C TYR A 178 6.70 -10.61 -1.08
N ALA A 179 7.61 -10.02 -0.29
CA ALA A 179 9.02 -9.92 -0.65
C ALA A 179 9.71 -11.29 -0.71
N THR A 180 9.32 -12.24 0.16
CA THR A 180 9.85 -13.62 0.14
C THR A 180 9.36 -14.37 -1.10
N GLN A 181 8.07 -14.32 -1.39
CA GLN A 181 7.48 -14.98 -2.57
C GLN A 181 7.98 -14.36 -3.87
N ALA A 182 8.17 -13.05 -3.93
CA ALA A 182 8.78 -12.32 -5.04
C ALA A 182 10.22 -12.77 -5.26
N ARG A 183 11.07 -12.73 -4.22
CA ARG A 183 12.48 -13.11 -4.31
C ARG A 183 12.64 -14.54 -4.84
N ARG A 184 11.95 -15.51 -4.23
CA ARG A 184 12.00 -16.92 -4.63
C ARG A 184 11.67 -17.13 -6.11
N ARG A 185 10.61 -16.50 -6.61
CA ARG A 185 10.18 -16.67 -8.01
C ARG A 185 11.06 -15.90 -8.99
N LEU A 186 11.55 -14.73 -8.61
CA LEU A 186 12.47 -13.95 -9.42
C LEU A 186 13.85 -14.63 -9.52
N GLU A 187 14.34 -15.26 -8.46
CA GLU A 187 15.57 -16.09 -8.49
C GLU A 187 15.45 -17.26 -9.49
N ALA A 188 14.27 -17.88 -9.55
CA ALA A 188 14.02 -19.04 -10.40
C ALA A 188 13.85 -18.73 -11.90
N SER A 189 13.57 -17.48 -12.29
CA SER A 189 13.26 -17.15 -13.70
C SER A 189 13.81 -15.79 -14.14
N ARG A 190 14.79 -15.79 -15.05
CA ARG A 190 15.28 -14.57 -15.72
C ARG A 190 14.20 -13.91 -16.57
N LYS A 191 13.27 -14.68 -17.12
CA LYS A 191 12.11 -14.15 -17.85
C LYS A 191 11.20 -13.37 -16.90
N ALA A 192 10.87 -13.93 -15.74
CA ALA A 192 10.12 -13.24 -14.69
C ALA A 192 10.81 -11.94 -14.29
N GLN A 193 12.13 -11.94 -14.07
CA GLN A 193 12.89 -10.72 -13.77
C GLN A 193 12.69 -9.62 -14.84
N ARG A 194 12.80 -9.96 -16.14
CA ARG A 194 12.62 -8.98 -17.21
C ARG A 194 11.20 -8.43 -17.26
N LEU A 195 10.20 -9.29 -17.11
CA LEU A 195 8.79 -8.92 -17.14
C LEU A 195 8.39 -8.08 -15.93
N THR A 196 8.75 -8.50 -14.73
CA THR A 196 8.51 -7.75 -13.49
C THR A 196 9.20 -6.40 -13.54
N ARG A 197 10.47 -6.32 -14.00
CA ARG A 197 11.19 -5.06 -14.15
C ARG A 197 10.48 -4.12 -15.12
N PHE A 198 10.04 -4.65 -16.26
CA PHE A 198 9.28 -3.87 -17.23
C PHE A 198 7.97 -3.35 -16.63
N ALA A 199 7.21 -4.22 -15.96
CA ALA A 199 5.93 -3.89 -15.35
C ALA A 199 6.06 -2.82 -14.27
N LEU A 200 6.96 -3.03 -13.29
CA LEU A 200 7.22 -2.05 -12.23
C LEU A 200 7.68 -0.70 -12.80
N ARG A 201 8.57 -0.70 -13.80
CA ARG A 201 9.06 0.55 -14.38
C ARG A 201 7.99 1.31 -15.16
N LYS A 202 7.07 0.62 -15.85
CA LYS A 202 6.16 1.24 -16.81
C LYS A 202 4.76 1.49 -16.26
N PHE A 203 4.28 0.63 -15.37
CA PHE A 203 2.88 0.62 -14.96
C PHE A 203 2.68 0.80 -13.46
N TRP A 204 3.71 0.61 -12.63
CA TRP A 204 3.56 0.85 -11.20
C TRP A 204 3.31 2.33 -10.92
N ALA A 205 2.34 2.58 -10.05
CA ALA A 205 1.98 3.88 -9.52
C ALA A 205 1.63 3.70 -8.03
N PRO A 206 1.65 4.79 -7.23
CA PRO A 206 1.29 4.73 -5.82
C PRO A 206 -0.08 4.10 -5.58
N VAL A 207 -0.22 3.39 -4.46
CA VAL A 207 -1.50 2.76 -4.07
C VAL A 207 -2.56 3.86 -3.96
N GLY A 208 -3.72 3.64 -4.60
CA GLY A 208 -4.79 4.63 -4.71
C GLY A 208 -4.80 5.41 -6.02
N SER A 209 -3.70 5.42 -6.80
CA SER A 209 -3.70 6.01 -8.15
C SER A 209 -4.67 5.31 -9.09
N GLY A 210 -5.43 6.09 -9.86
CA GLY A 210 -6.47 5.57 -10.77
C GLY A 210 -7.77 5.17 -10.08
N VAL A 211 -7.86 5.32 -8.76
CA VAL A 211 -9.11 5.11 -8.00
C VAL A 211 -9.47 6.32 -7.14
N MET A 212 -8.48 7.02 -6.62
CA MET A 212 -8.62 8.31 -5.92
C MET A 212 -8.37 9.47 -6.90
N ASP A 213 -8.91 10.66 -6.58
CA ASP A 213 -8.61 11.90 -7.32
C ASP A 213 -7.11 12.22 -7.24
N ASP A 214 -6.51 12.60 -8.38
CA ASP A 214 -5.07 12.88 -8.49
C ASP A 214 -4.61 13.97 -7.51
N ARG A 215 -5.50 14.88 -7.10
CA ARG A 215 -5.20 15.92 -6.09
C ARG A 215 -4.98 15.31 -4.71
N GLU A 216 -5.74 14.29 -4.34
CA GLU A 216 -5.56 13.59 -3.06
C GLU A 216 -4.29 12.74 -3.07
N VAL A 217 -3.99 12.06 -4.19
CA VAL A 217 -2.72 11.35 -4.36
C VAL A 217 -1.55 12.33 -4.21
N GLY A 218 -1.61 13.48 -4.91
CA GLY A 218 -0.59 14.51 -4.84
C GLY A 218 -0.44 15.11 -3.43
N HIS A 219 -1.55 15.32 -2.72
CA HIS A 219 -1.55 15.78 -1.34
C HIS A 219 -0.80 14.82 -0.42
N VAL A 220 -1.17 13.54 -0.41
CA VAL A 220 -0.53 12.53 0.43
C VAL A 220 0.96 12.41 0.13
N MET A 221 1.34 12.41 -1.15
CA MET A 221 2.75 12.34 -1.54
C MET A 221 3.55 13.56 -1.06
N ARG A 222 2.98 14.77 -1.14
CA ARG A 222 3.63 15.99 -0.64
C ARG A 222 3.71 16.01 0.88
N HIS A 223 2.61 15.69 1.56
CA HIS A 223 2.51 15.77 3.01
C HIS A 223 3.41 14.72 3.69
N LEU A 224 3.36 13.46 3.26
CA LEU A 224 4.13 12.38 3.89
C LEU A 224 5.59 12.34 3.40
N PHE A 225 5.82 12.56 2.11
CA PHE A 225 7.12 12.33 1.47
C PHE A 225 7.79 13.60 0.93
N GLY A 226 7.25 14.78 1.27
CA GLY A 226 7.92 16.06 1.08
C GLY A 226 9.14 16.24 2.01
N GLY A 227 9.99 17.20 1.66
CA GLY A 227 11.19 17.54 2.41
C GLY A 227 12.29 16.48 2.41
N GLU A 228 13.36 16.73 3.17
CA GLU A 228 14.54 15.86 3.25
C GLU A 228 14.21 14.50 3.88
N GLY A 229 13.44 14.50 4.98
CA GLY A 229 13.02 13.26 5.65
C GLY A 229 12.16 12.36 4.75
N GLY A 230 11.29 12.95 3.93
CA GLY A 230 10.51 12.22 2.94
C GLY A 230 11.37 11.65 1.81
N ALA A 231 12.31 12.43 1.29
CA ALA A 231 13.24 11.97 0.25
C ALA A 231 14.08 10.76 0.70
N HIS A 232 14.54 10.76 1.96
CA HIS A 232 15.28 9.64 2.53
C HIS A 232 14.45 8.34 2.60
N GLU A 233 13.18 8.44 2.98
CA GLU A 233 12.29 7.27 2.99
C GLU A 233 12.01 6.75 1.57
N ILE A 234 11.82 7.64 0.59
CA ILE A 234 11.69 7.23 -0.81
C ILE A 234 12.93 6.48 -1.31
N ASP A 235 14.12 6.94 -0.95
CA ASP A 235 15.37 6.26 -1.33
C ASP A 235 15.51 4.89 -0.66
N ARG A 236 15.05 4.74 0.59
CA ARG A 236 14.95 3.44 1.28
C ARG A 236 13.98 2.50 0.58
N LEU A 237 12.82 2.99 0.15
CA LEU A 237 11.82 2.21 -0.58
C LEU A 237 12.38 1.70 -1.92
N ASP A 238 13.02 2.56 -2.70
CA ASP A 238 13.67 2.17 -3.96
C ASP A 238 14.84 1.18 -3.72
N ALA A 239 15.60 1.36 -2.63
CA ALA A 239 16.65 0.41 -2.25
C ALA A 239 16.08 -0.99 -1.89
N ASN A 240 14.91 -1.06 -1.26
CA ASN A 240 14.24 -2.33 -0.98
C ASN A 240 13.81 -3.05 -2.26
N ILE A 241 13.24 -2.32 -3.23
CA ILE A 241 12.90 -2.87 -4.55
C ILE A 241 14.17 -3.34 -5.27
N ALA A 242 15.24 -2.55 -5.25
CA ALA A 242 16.49 -2.88 -5.93
C ALA A 242 17.14 -4.17 -5.42
N ARG A 243 16.86 -4.60 -4.18
CA ARG A 243 17.31 -5.87 -3.59
C ARG A 243 16.56 -7.09 -4.10
N LEU A 244 15.44 -6.92 -4.81
CA LEU A 244 14.78 -8.04 -5.47
C LEU A 244 15.59 -8.48 -6.71
N PRO A 245 15.69 -9.79 -6.99
CA PRO A 245 16.47 -10.29 -8.12
C PRO A 245 16.05 -9.65 -9.45
N GLY A 246 17.00 -9.06 -10.17
CA GLY A 246 16.76 -8.37 -11.45
C GLY A 246 16.21 -6.94 -11.35
N MET A 247 15.98 -6.42 -10.14
CA MET A 247 15.37 -5.09 -9.92
C MET A 247 16.38 -3.98 -9.60
N ALA A 248 17.67 -4.27 -9.58
CA ALA A 248 18.72 -3.29 -9.31
C ALA A 248 18.56 -2.01 -10.16
N GLY A 249 18.70 -0.85 -9.52
CA GLY A 249 18.60 0.46 -10.17
C GLY A 249 17.19 0.89 -10.59
N LEU A 250 16.13 0.15 -10.20
CA LEU A 250 14.77 0.69 -10.31
C LEU A 250 14.57 1.82 -9.28
N GLN A 251 13.88 2.87 -9.71
CA GLN A 251 13.58 4.06 -8.92
C GLN A 251 12.08 4.41 -9.06
N ILE A 252 11.22 3.43 -8.77
CA ILE A 252 9.78 3.54 -9.03
C ILE A 252 9.12 4.54 -8.08
N PHE A 253 9.54 4.57 -6.82
CA PHE A 253 8.99 5.49 -5.81
C PHE A 253 9.49 6.91 -6.06
N ARG A 254 10.78 7.09 -6.34
CA ARG A 254 11.34 8.40 -6.68
C ARG A 254 10.69 8.98 -7.94
N ARG A 255 10.42 8.16 -8.95
CA ARG A 255 9.72 8.61 -10.17
C ARG A 255 8.27 8.99 -9.88
N ALA A 256 7.55 8.19 -9.10
CA ALA A 256 6.15 8.45 -8.77
C ALA A 256 5.96 9.69 -7.89
N THR A 257 6.91 9.98 -7.01
CA THR A 257 6.86 11.14 -6.10
C THR A 257 7.51 12.40 -6.66
N ALA A 258 8.14 12.35 -7.84
CA ALA A 258 8.82 13.50 -8.43
C ALA A 258 7.93 14.76 -8.53
N PRO A 259 6.67 14.69 -9.00
CA PRO A 259 5.81 15.88 -9.07
C PRO A 259 5.53 16.51 -7.70
N ALA A 260 5.37 15.69 -6.66
CA ALA A 260 5.15 16.16 -5.30
C ALA A 260 6.40 16.82 -4.72
N ARG A 261 7.58 16.26 -5.00
CA ARG A 261 8.87 16.80 -4.53
C ARG A 261 9.22 18.13 -5.20
N GLU A 262 8.97 18.26 -6.51
CA GLU A 262 9.19 19.51 -7.25
C GLU A 262 8.29 20.64 -6.77
N ALA A 263 7.04 20.34 -6.39
CA ALA A 263 6.13 21.32 -5.80
C ALA A 263 6.62 21.79 -4.41
N HIS A 264 7.06 20.88 -3.54
CA HIS A 264 7.55 21.23 -2.21
C HIS A 264 8.77 22.16 -2.24
N VAL A 265 9.67 22.00 -3.22
CA VAL A 265 10.82 22.91 -3.41
C VAL A 265 10.36 24.33 -3.78
N ARG A 266 9.27 24.46 -4.55
CA ARG A 266 8.72 25.79 -4.91
C ARG A 266 8.07 26.48 -3.72
N ASP A 267 7.41 25.73 -2.84
CA ASP A 267 6.72 26.30 -1.67
C ASP A 267 7.69 26.68 -0.53
N THR A 268 8.93 26.18 -0.55
CA THR A 268 9.94 26.40 0.51
C THR A 268 11.01 27.43 0.17
N VAL A 269 11.08 27.89 -1.08
CA VAL A 269 11.97 28.98 -1.50
C VAL A 269 11.14 30.27 -1.60
N PRO A 270 11.34 31.28 -0.73
CA PRO A 270 10.67 32.57 -0.88
C PRO A 270 11.11 33.23 -2.19
N ALA A 271 10.17 33.87 -2.88
CA ALA A 271 10.44 34.68 -4.07
C ALA A 271 11.41 35.83 -3.80
#